data_AF-A0A2M7D8C4-F1
#
_entry.id   AF-A0A2M7D8C4-F1
#
_cell.length_a   1.000
_cell.length_b   1.000
_cell.length_c   1.000
_cell.angle_alpha   90.00
_cell.angle_beta   90.00
_cell.angle_gamma   90.00
#
_symmetry.space_group_name_H-M   'P 1'
#
loop_
_entity.id
_entity.type
_entity.pdbx_description
1 polymer ?
#
loop_
_entity_poly.entity_id
_entity_poly.type
_entity_poly.pdbx_seq_one_letter_code
_entity_poly.pdbx_strand_id
1 'polypeptide(L)'
;ARFKSEINISWGSKIAGIFSILLGGLYSILNFYSVFIIMLGNSIGGLIADSGRSGLLSQKLKNYPEESAAVDTVFSPLATALGAVTGGFLISLLGYPLLFIFGGISLFLSGIFGKKFAKT
;
A
#
# COMPACT_ATOMS: atom_id res chain seq x y z
N ALA A 1 21.62 3.09 -9.92
CA ALA A 1 21.26 1.69 -9.59
C ALA A 1 19.82 1.42 -10.04
N ARG A 2 19.59 0.52 -11.00
CA ARG A 2 18.23 0.09 -11.39
C ARG A 2 17.70 -0.85 -10.30
N PHE A 3 17.12 -0.30 -9.23
CA PHE A 3 16.26 -1.13 -8.38
C PHE A 3 15.09 -1.56 -9.26
N LYS A 4 14.85 -2.88 -9.38
CA LYS A 4 13.68 -3.39 -10.10
C LYS A 4 12.45 -2.82 -9.39
N SER A 5 11.64 -2.03 -10.09
CA SER A 5 10.46 -1.37 -9.54
C SER A 5 9.52 -2.35 -8.80
N GLU A 6 9.51 -3.60 -9.24
CA GLU A 6 8.81 -4.75 -8.64
C GLU A 6 9.26 -5.04 -7.20
N ILE A 7 10.55 -4.89 -6.92
CA ILE A 7 11.13 -5.06 -5.58
C ILE A 7 10.66 -3.93 -4.67
N ASN A 8 10.63 -2.69 -5.17
CA ASN A 8 10.13 -1.54 -4.42
C ASN A 8 8.65 -1.71 -4.07
N ILE A 9 7.81 -2.11 -5.03
CA ILE A 9 6.40 -2.44 -4.77
C ILE A 9 6.28 -3.49 -3.67
N SER A 10 7.06 -4.56 -3.74
CA SER A 10 7.03 -5.65 -2.75
C SER A 10 7.44 -5.18 -1.35
N TRP A 11 8.55 -4.43 -1.23
CA TRP A 11 9.03 -3.93 0.06
C TRP A 11 8.14 -2.85 0.64
N GLY A 12 7.75 -1.86 -0.16
CA GLY A 12 6.87 -0.78 0.26
C GLY A 12 5.54 -1.31 0.82
N SER A 13 4.91 -2.25 0.11
CA SER A 13 3.64 -2.86 0.55
C SER A 13 3.79 -3.63 1.86
N LYS A 14 4.91 -4.34 2.06
CA LYS A 14 5.19 -5.05 3.33
C LYS A 14 5.44 -4.10 4.49
N ILE A 15 6.20 -3.03 4.26
CA ILE A 15 6.47 -2.01 5.28
C ILE A 15 5.15 -1.35 5.69
N ALA A 16 4.38 -0.86 4.72
CA ALA A 16 3.07 -0.27 4.97
C ALA A 16 2.15 -1.23 5.73
N GLY A 17 2.08 -2.50 5.30
CA GLY A 17 1.30 -3.54 5.94
C GLY A 17 1.68 -3.82 7.39
N ILE A 18 2.98 -3.97 7.69
CA ILE A 18 3.47 -4.17 9.07
C ILE A 18 3.06 -2.99 9.95
N PHE A 19 3.27 -1.76 9.50
CA PHE A 19 2.89 -0.58 10.29
C PHE A 19 1.38 -0.46 10.47
N SER A 20 0.56 -0.85 9.48
CA SER A 20 -0.90 -0.94 9.67
C SER A 20 -1.30 -2.01 10.69
N ILE A 21 -0.66 -3.19 10.67
CA ILE A 21 -0.90 -4.25 11.67
C ILE A 21 -0.52 -3.76 13.06
N LEU A 22 0.62 -3.07 13.21
CA LEU A 22 1.04 -2.49 14.49
C LEU A 22 0.04 -1.43 14.98
N LEU A 23 -0.49 -0.60 14.08
CA LEU A 23 -1.49 0.41 14.43
C LEU A 23 -2.77 -0.22 15.01
N GLY A 24 -3.24 -1.32 14.42
CA GLY A 24 -4.40 -2.04 14.94
C GLY A 24 -4.08 -2.86 16.19
N GLY A 25 -2.96 -3.58 16.19
CA GLY A 25 -2.58 -4.51 17.26
C GLY A 25 -2.17 -3.82 18.57
N LEU A 26 -1.59 -2.62 18.49
CA LEU A 26 -1.16 -1.85 19.67
C LEU A 26 -2.20 -0.82 20.12
N TYR A 27 -3.40 -0.79 19.53
CA TYR A 27 -4.42 0.25 19.71
C TYR A 27 -4.61 0.70 21.17
N SER A 28 -4.67 -0.23 22.11
CA SER A 28 -4.94 0.03 23.53
C SER A 28 -3.80 0.75 24.29
N ILE A 29 -2.58 0.77 23.74
CA ILE A 29 -1.40 1.39 24.37
C ILE A 29 -0.79 2.50 23.51
N LEU A 30 -1.46 2.88 22.42
CA LEU A 30 -1.00 3.94 21.54
C LEU A 30 -1.07 5.31 22.24
N ASN A 31 0.04 6.04 22.17
CA ASN A 31 0.11 7.47 22.45
C ASN A 31 0.50 8.25 21.17
N PHE A 32 0.46 9.57 21.23
CA PHE A 32 0.79 10.45 20.11
C PHE A 32 2.12 10.09 19.42
N TYR A 33 3.19 9.89 20.18
CA TYR A 33 4.52 9.58 19.64
C TYR A 33 4.55 8.24 18.93
N SER A 34 3.92 7.21 19.51
CA SER A 34 3.82 5.89 18.88
C SER A 34 2.99 5.93 17.59
N VAL A 35 1.87 6.66 17.58
CA VAL A 35 1.05 6.86 16.37
C VAL A 35 1.86 7.59 15.31
N PHE A 36 2.59 8.65 15.67
CA PHE A 36 3.42 9.38 14.73
C PHE A 36 4.47 8.49 14.06
N ILE A 37 5.22 7.70 14.84
CA ILE A 37 6.24 6.79 14.30
C ILE A 37 5.59 5.74 13.40
N ILE A 38 4.45 5.18 13.80
CA ILE A 38 3.74 4.17 13.02
C ILE A 38 3.23 4.76 11.69
N MET A 39 2.62 5.95 11.74
CA MET A 39 2.12 6.65 10.56
C MET A 39 3.26 7.07 9.62
N LEU A 40 4.41 7.48 10.16
CA LEU A 40 5.60 7.79 9.37
C LEU A 40 6.09 6.54 8.64
N GLY A 41 6.21 5.42 9.34
CA GLY A 41 6.59 4.13 8.75
C GLY A 41 5.62 3.66 7.68
N ASN A 42 4.32 3.80 7.93
CA ASN A 42 3.28 3.48 6.95
C ASN A 42 3.41 4.35 5.68
N SER A 43 3.62 5.66 5.86
CA SER A 43 3.77 6.63 4.77
C SER A 43 5.03 6.36 3.94
N ILE A 44 6.14 6.01 4.59
CA ILE A 44 7.38 5.58 3.90
C ILE A 44 7.12 4.33 3.06
N GLY A 45 6.43 3.33 3.62
CA GLY A 45 6.06 2.12 2.89
C GLY A 45 5.18 2.41 1.66
N GLY A 46 4.16 3.25 1.83
CA GLY A 46 3.28 3.70 0.75
C GLY A 46 4.05 4.41 -0.36
N LEU A 47 4.91 5.37 -0.01
CA LEU A 47 5.72 6.11 -0.98
C LEU A 47 6.63 5.20 -1.79
N ILE A 48 7.29 4.22 -1.16
CA ILE A 48 8.14 3.24 -1.86
C ILE A 48 7.30 2.40 -2.84
N ALA A 49 6.11 1.96 -2.41
CA ALA A 49 5.24 1.14 -3.25
C ALA A 49 4.69 1.91 -4.45
N ASP A 50 4.18 3.12 -4.22
CA ASP A 50 3.61 3.99 -5.27
C ASP A 50 4.68 4.42 -6.28
N SER A 51 5.86 4.84 -5.80
CA SER A 51 7.00 5.16 -6.68
C SER A 51 7.42 3.94 -7.51
N GLY A 52 7.38 2.75 -6.92
CA GLY A 52 7.62 1.50 -7.62
C GLY A 52 6.56 1.21 -8.69
N ARG A 53 5.27 1.41 -8.38
CA ARG A 53 4.16 1.22 -9.32
C ARG A 53 4.30 2.12 -10.54
N SER A 54 4.41 3.43 -10.33
CA SER A 54 4.53 4.39 -11.43
C SER A 54 5.81 4.15 -12.24
N GLY A 55 6.92 3.81 -11.58
CA GLY A 55 8.16 3.43 -12.26
C GLY A 55 8.07 2.13 -13.07
N LEU A 56 7.27 1.15 -12.64
CA LEU A 56 7.02 -0.09 -13.38
C LEU A 56 6.16 0.17 -14.62
N LEU A 57 5.09 0.95 -14.47
CA LEU A 57 4.20 1.32 -15.58
C LEU A 57 4.97 2.08 -16.66
N SER A 58 5.77 3.09 -16.28
CA SER A 58 6.61 3.85 -17.20
C SER A 58 7.61 2.98 -17.98
N GLN A 59 8.13 1.92 -17.36
CA GLN A 59 9.05 0.99 -18.03
C GLN A 59 8.34 0.03 -18.99
N LYS A 60 7.19 -0.53 -18.58
CA LYS A 60 6.43 -1.50 -19.39
C LYS A 60 5.71 -0.85 -20.56
N LEU A 61 5.21 0.38 -20.37
CA LEU A 61 4.52 1.19 -21.37
C LEU A 61 5.42 2.30 -21.92
N LYS A 62 6.74 2.03 -22.04
CA LYS A 62 7.70 3.04 -22.51
C LYS A 62 7.35 3.63 -23.88
N ASN A 63 6.74 2.82 -24.75
CA ASN A 63 6.30 3.25 -26.10
C ASN A 63 4.91 3.91 -26.09
N TYR A 64 4.22 3.90 -24.94
CA TYR A 64 2.83 4.33 -24.73
C TYR A 64 2.73 5.19 -23.46
N PRO A 65 3.42 6.35 -23.41
CA PRO A 65 3.53 7.15 -22.19
C PRO A 65 2.19 7.79 -21.78
N GLU A 66 1.34 8.13 -22.74
CA GLU A 66 0.01 8.71 -22.48
C GLU A 66 -0.92 7.68 -21.82
N GLU A 67 -0.90 6.44 -22.31
CA GLU A 67 -1.66 5.33 -21.76
C GLU A 67 -1.15 4.96 -20.36
N SER A 68 0.18 4.98 -20.15
CA SER A 68 0.75 4.78 -18.83
C SER A 68 0.26 5.82 -17.83
N ALA A 69 0.23 7.09 -18.22
CA ALA A 69 -0.23 8.18 -17.36
C ALA A 69 -1.74 8.11 -17.12
N ALA A 70 -2.53 7.76 -18.14
CA ALA A 70 -3.97 7.60 -18.03
C ALA A 70 -4.33 6.47 -17.05
N VAL A 71 -3.66 5.31 -17.15
CA VAL A 71 -3.87 4.19 -16.23
C VAL A 71 -3.53 4.60 -14.79
N ASP A 72 -2.36 5.22 -14.56
CA ASP A 72 -1.96 5.62 -13.20
C ASP A 72 -2.96 6.63 -12.59
N THR A 73 -3.43 7.58 -13.40
CA THR A 73 -4.37 8.64 -12.98
C THR A 73 -5.78 8.13 -12.72
N VAL A 74 -6.25 7.10 -13.42
CA VAL A 74 -7.58 6.53 -13.20
C VAL A 74 -7.55 5.56 -12.02
N PHE A 75 -6.57 4.66 -11.97
CA PHE A 75 -6.57 3.58 -10.97
C PHE A 75 -6.11 4.02 -9.59
N SER A 76 -5.23 5.03 -9.47
CA SER A 76 -4.77 5.48 -8.15
C SER A 76 -5.89 6.09 -7.30
N PRO A 77 -6.67 7.07 -7.79
CA PRO A 77 -7.80 7.63 -7.03
C PRO A 77 -8.92 6.61 -6.83
N LEU A 78 -9.17 5.74 -7.81
CA LEU A 78 -10.17 4.68 -7.71
C LEU A 78 -9.84 3.71 -6.57
N ALA A 79 -8.58 3.28 -6.45
CA ALA A 79 -8.14 2.41 -5.37
C ALA A 79 -8.32 3.08 -3.99
N THR A 80 -7.99 4.36 -3.86
CA THR A 80 -8.22 5.13 -2.64
C THR A 80 -9.71 5.23 -2.30
N ALA A 81 -10.55 5.54 -3.29
CA ALA A 81 -12.00 5.66 -3.10
C ALA A 81 -12.62 4.31 -2.68
N LEU A 82 -12.27 3.21 -3.36
CA LEU A 82 -12.71 1.87 -2.99
C LEU A 82 -12.23 1.48 -1.60
N GLY A 83 -10.98 1.78 -1.24
CA GLY A 83 -10.45 1.55 0.10
C GLY A 83 -11.20 2.33 1.18
N ALA A 84 -11.51 3.60 0.93
CA ALA A 84 -12.25 4.43 1.87
C ALA A 84 -13.71 3.96 2.04
N VAL A 85 -14.39 3.62 0.94
CA VAL A 85 -15.76 3.10 0.98
C VAL A 85 -15.82 1.76 1.69
N THR A 86 -14.96 0.81 1.30
CA THR A 86 -14.92 -0.52 1.94
C THR A 86 -14.53 -0.43 3.40
N GLY A 87 -13.53 0.39 3.75
CA GLY A 87 -13.16 0.66 5.14
C GLY A 87 -14.30 1.28 5.94
N GLY A 88 -14.98 2.29 5.39
CA GLY A 88 -16.12 2.96 6.04
C GLY A 88 -17.29 2.01 6.32
N PHE A 89 -17.60 1.10 5.40
CA PHE A 89 -18.63 0.09 5.65
C PHE A 89 -18.18 -0.92 6.71
N LEU A 90 -16.94 -1.40 6.62
CA LEU A 90 -16.42 -2.46 7.50
C LEU A 90 -16.13 -1.99 8.93
N ILE A 91 -15.89 -0.70 9.16
CA ILE A 91 -15.54 -0.20 10.50
C ILE A 91 -16.67 -0.41 11.51
N SER A 92 -17.92 -0.35 11.06
CA SER A 92 -19.10 -0.59 11.91
C SER A 92 -19.21 -2.06 12.37
N LEU A 93 -18.69 -2.99 11.56
CA LEU A 93 -18.74 -4.43 11.82
C LEU A 93 -17.51 -4.93 12.58
N LEU A 94 -16.32 -4.47 12.18
CA LEU A 94 -15.03 -4.99 12.67
C LEU A 94 -14.41 -4.10 13.75
N GLY A 95 -14.83 -2.84 13.86
CA GLY A 95 -14.17 -1.84 14.68
C GLY A 95 -12.82 -1.39 14.09
N TYR A 96 -12.26 -0.35 14.70
CA TYR A 96 -10.99 0.26 14.25
C TYR A 96 -9.81 -0.74 14.29
N PRO A 97 -9.55 -1.48 15.38
CA PRO A 97 -8.34 -2.32 15.48
C PRO A 97 -8.27 -3.43 14.42
N LEU A 98 -9.36 -4.17 14.23
CA LEU A 98 -9.40 -5.29 13.29
C LEU A 98 -9.33 -4.82 11.83
N LEU A 99 -9.91 -3.65 11.50
CA LEU A 99 -9.82 -3.07 10.16
C LEU A 99 -8.36 -2.82 9.78
N PHE A 100 -7.57 -2.21 10.68
CA PHE A 100 -6.15 -1.97 10.45
C PHE A 100 -5.33 -3.26 10.37
N ILE A 101 -5.65 -4.27 11.18
CA ILE A 101 -4.98 -5.58 11.12
C ILE A 101 -5.26 -6.27 9.77
N PHE A 102 -6.52 -6.40 9.37
CA PHE A 102 -6.88 -7.07 8.11
C PHE A 102 -6.42 -6.29 6.88
N GLY A 103 -6.55 -4.96 6.89
CA GLY A 103 -6.01 -4.10 5.85
C GLY A 103 -4.49 -4.23 5.74
N GLY A 104 -3.79 -4.25 6.87
CA GLY A 104 -2.34 -4.44 6.90
C GLY A 104 -1.89 -5.82 6.42
N ILE A 105 -2.62 -6.89 6.77
CA ILE A 105 -2.39 -8.24 6.24
C ILE A 105 -2.58 -8.26 4.71
N SER A 106 -3.64 -7.62 4.20
CA SER A 106 -3.89 -7.51 2.76
C SER A 106 -2.73 -6.82 2.02
N LEU A 107 -2.23 -5.69 2.54
CA LEU A 107 -1.05 -4.99 2.00
C LEU A 107 0.22 -5.84 2.05
N PHE A 108 0.42 -6.56 3.15
CA PHE A 108 1.59 -7.42 3.29
C PHE A 108 1.56 -8.59 2.28
N LEU A 109 0.40 -9.22 2.12
CA LEU A 109 0.18 -10.31 1.16
C LEU A 109 0.30 -9.81 -0.28
N SER A 110 -0.25 -8.65 -0.62
CA SER A 110 -0.12 -8.06 -1.97
C SER A 110 1.35 -7.85 -2.34
N GLY A 111 2.19 -7.43 -1.38
CA GLY A 111 3.64 -7.32 -1.56
C GLY A 111 4.33 -8.67 -1.81
N ILE A 112 3.82 -9.78 -1.27
CA ILE A 112 4.35 -11.12 -1.53
C ILE A 112 3.93 -11.60 -2.92
N PHE A 113 2.64 -11.50 -3.24
CA PHE A 113 2.09 -12.01 -4.50
C PHE A 113 2.52 -11.16 -5.70
N GLY A 114 2.68 -9.85 -5.55
CA GLY A 114 3.12 -8.96 -6.63
C GLY A 114 4.46 -9.35 -7.24
N LYS A 115 5.39 -9.89 -6.43
CA LYS A 115 6.68 -10.41 -6.92
C LYS A 115 6.53 -11.63 -7.83
N LYS A 116 5.49 -12.44 -7.62
CA LYS A 116 5.21 -13.66 -8.41
C LYS A 116 4.58 -13.30 -9.75
N PHE A 117 3.65 -12.35 -9.78
CA PHE A 117 3.00 -11.89 -11.01
C PHE A 117 3.92 -11.07 -11.92
N ALA A 118 4.87 -10.30 -11.38
CA ALA A 118 5.81 -9.53 -12.19
C ALA A 118 6.78 -10.37 -13.05
N LYS A 119 7.00 -11.65 -12.70
CA LYS A 119 7.87 -12.57 -13.44
C LYS A 119 7.18 -13.28 -14.62
N THR A 120 5.86 -13.18 -14.71
CA THR A 120 5.07 -13.79 -15.80
C THR A 120 4.88 -12.76 -16.90
#